data_AF-A0A7J2IYN0-F1
#
_entry.id   AF-A0A7J2IYN0-F1
#
_cell.length_a   1.000
_cell.length_b   1.000
_cell.length_c   1.000
_cell.angle_alpha   90.00
_cell.angle_beta   90.00
_cell.angle_gamma   90.00
#
_symmetry.space_group_name_H-M   'P 1'
#
loop_
_entity.id
_entity.type
_entity.pdbx_description
1 polymer ?
#
loop_
_entity_poly.entity_id
_entity_poly.type
_entity_poly.pdbx_seq_one_letter_code
_entity_poly.pdbx_strand_id
1 'polypeptide(L)' 'SEKARIMKAIAEKEPVSIYELAKYLKRDFKAVRNDLAVLERFGFVKLVESKVKGKKRLKPVIALKKIEVSFDL' A
#
# COMPACT_ATOMS: atom_id res chain seq x y z
N SER A 1 4.57 4.42 12.78
CA SER A 1 3.50 3.40 12.87
C SER A 1 3.62 2.42 11.72
N GLU A 2 3.06 1.21 11.83
CA GLU A 2 3.16 0.16 10.79
C GLU A 2 2.59 0.60 9.43
N LYS A 3 1.52 1.42 9.44
CA LYS A 3 0.91 1.96 8.22
C LYS A 3 1.82 2.93 7.47
N ALA A 4 2.64 3.71 8.19
CA ALA A 4 3.67 4.55 7.57
C ALA A 4 4.74 3.71 6.87
N ARG A 5 5.10 2.56 7.43
CA ARG A 5 6.05 1.61 6.81
C ARG A 5 5.50 1.04 5.50
N ILE A 6 4.21 0.68 5.47
CA ILE A 6 3.53 0.23 4.24
C ILE A 6 3.55 1.32 3.17
N MET A 7 3.17 2.56 3.53
CA MET A 7 3.17 3.67 2.57
C MET A 7 4.58 3.95 2.03
N LYS A 8 5.60 3.94 2.90
CA LYS A 8 7.00 4.07 2.50
C LYS A 8 7.42 2.96 1.53
N ALA A 9 7.06 1.70 1.79
CA ALA A 9 7.38 0.59 0.91
C ALA A 9 6.68 0.68 -0.46
N ILE A 10 5.43 1.16 -0.51
CA ILE A 10 4.74 1.41 -1.78
C ILE A 10 5.48 2.48 -2.58
N ALA A 11 5.90 3.58 -1.93
CA ALA A 11 6.60 4.68 -2.58
C ALA A 11 8.01 4.31 -3.06
N GLU A 12 8.76 3.51 -2.29
CA GLU A 12 10.16 3.17 -2.62
C GLU A 12 10.31 1.95 -3.53
N LYS A 13 9.38 1.00 -3.47
CA LYS A 13 9.49 -0.28 -4.18
C LYS A 13 8.53 -0.43 -5.34
N GLU A 14 7.55 0.46 -5.45
CA GLU A 14 6.56 0.49 -6.52
C GLU A 14 5.98 -0.89 -6.90
N PRO A 15 5.54 -1.70 -5.92
CA PRO A 15 5.15 -3.09 -6.16
C PRO A 15 4.02 -3.18 -7.19
N VAL A 16 4.09 -4.16 -8.09
CA VAL A 16 3.07 -4.38 -9.12
C VAL A 16 1.84 -5.14 -8.60
N SER A 17 1.90 -5.64 -7.36
CA SER A 17 0.77 -6.28 -6.69
C SER A 17 0.87 -6.26 -5.16
N ILE A 18 -0.25 -6.46 -4.47
CA ILE A 18 -0.29 -6.61 -3.00
C ILE A 18 0.60 -7.78 -2.53
N TYR A 19 0.68 -8.85 -3.32
CA TYR A 19 1.52 -10.01 -2.98
C TYR A 19 3.02 -9.67 -2.99
N GLU A 20 3.44 -8.85 -3.95
CA GLU A 20 4.81 -8.38 -4.03
C GLU A 20 5.14 -7.39 -2.90
N LEU A 21 4.20 -6.49 -2.57
CA LEU A 21 4.32 -5.63 -1.40
C LEU A 21 4.51 -6.46 -0.11
N ALA A 22 3.73 -7.53 0.06
CA ALA A 22 3.85 -8.42 1.21
C ALA A 22 5.24 -9.09 1.28
N LYS A 23 5.81 -9.48 0.14
CA LYS A 23 7.19 -9.99 0.05
C LYS A 23 8.22 -8.94 0.49
N TYR A 24 8.11 -7.70 0.01
CA TYR A 24 9.03 -6.63 0.41
C TYR A 24 8.96 -6.33 1.90
N LEU A 25 7.76 -6.37 2.47
CA LEU A 25 7.54 -6.15 3.90
C LEU A 25 7.90 -7.36 4.77
N LYS A 26 8.13 -8.54 4.17
CA LYS A 26 8.27 -9.84 4.87
C LYS A 26 7.08 -10.11 5.80
N ARG A 27 5.86 -9.82 5.34
CA ARG A 27 4.62 -9.98 6.10
C ARG A 27 3.63 -10.89 5.38
N ASP A 28 2.71 -11.46 6.14
CA ASP A 28 1.60 -12.22 5.58
C ASP A 28 0.70 -11.35 4.69
N PHE A 29 0.19 -11.96 3.61
CA PHE A 29 -0.64 -11.30 2.62
C PHE A 29 -1.93 -10.73 3.21
N LYS A 30 -2.61 -11.48 4.10
CA LYS A 30 -3.89 -11.07 4.69
C LYS A 30 -3.68 -9.85 5.60
N ALA A 31 -2.60 -9.85 6.37
CA ALA A 31 -2.25 -8.72 7.22
C ALA A 31 -2.01 -7.44 6.39
N VAL A 32 -1.20 -7.53 5.32
CA VAL A 32 -0.94 -6.40 4.42
C VAL A 32 -2.22 -5.93 3.73
N ARG A 33 -3.07 -6.86 3.28
CA ARG A 33 -4.36 -6.52 2.66
C ARG A 33 -5.30 -5.78 3.62
N ASN A 34 -5.36 -6.21 4.88
CA ASN A 34 -6.17 -5.53 5.90
C ASN A 34 -5.64 -4.11 6.16
N ASP A 35 -4.33 -3.94 6.26
CA ASP A 35 -3.72 -2.62 6.42
C ASP A 35 -4.01 -1.70 5.22
N LEU A 36 -3.93 -2.24 4.00
CA LEU A 36 -4.26 -1.53 2.76
C LEU A 36 -5.73 -1.12 2.70
N ALA A 37 -6.67 -1.97 3.15
CA ALA A 37 -8.09 -1.64 3.18
C ALA A 37 -8.38 -0.44 4.09
N VAL A 38 -7.68 -0.34 5.22
CA VAL A 38 -7.77 0.83 6.11
C VAL A 38 -7.21 2.07 5.41
N LEU A 39 -6.03 1.96 4.80
CA LEU A 39 -5.41 3.07 4.08
C LEU A 39 -6.24 3.56 2.89
N GLU A 40 -6.88 2.64 2.17
CA GLU A 40 -7.77 2.94 1.06
C GLU A 40 -9.05 3.64 1.52
N ARG A 41 -9.65 3.19 2.63
CA ARG A 41 -10.83 3.84 3.22
C ARG A 41 -10.58 5.31 3.57
N PHE A 42 -9.37 5.66 3.99
CA PHE A 42 -8.98 7.04 4.30
C PHE A 42 -8.37 7.78 3.10
N GLY A 43 -8.32 7.17 1.92
CA GLY A 43 -7.81 7.80 0.70
C GLY A 43 -6.28 7.95 0.66
N PHE A 44 -5.53 7.30 1.55
CA PHE A 44 -4.06 7.31 1.52
C PHE A 44 -3.50 6.49 0.35
N VAL A 45 -4.19 5.39 0.00
CA VAL A 45 -3.80 4.43 -1.03
C VAL A 45 -4.99 4.14 -1.95
N LYS A 46 -4.73 3.83 -3.22
CA LYS A 46 -5.70 3.26 -4.15
C LYS A 46 -5.21 1.89 -4.64
N LEU A 47 -6.12 0.93 -4.79
CA LEU A 47 -5.86 -0.33 -5.46
C LEU A 47 -6.30 -0.24 -6.92
N VAL A 48 -5.34 -0.22 -7.85
CA VAL A 48 -5.62 -0.17 -9.30
C VAL A 48 -5.42 -1.55 -9.92
N GLU A 49 -6.19 -1.86 -10.96
CA GLU A 49 -5.95 -3.09 -11.73
C GLU A 49 -4.61 -3.00 -12.46
N SER A 50 -3.79 -4.04 -12.33
CA SER A 50 -2.57 -4.27 -13.12
C SER A 50 -2.66 -5.61 -13.82
N LYS A 51 -2.08 -5.73 -15.02
CA LYS A 51 -1.93 -7.01 -15.73
C LYS A 51 -0.48 -7.44 -15.66
N VAL A 52 -0.22 -8.58 -15.01
CA VAL A 52 1.11 -9.19 -14.94
C VAL A 52 1.00 -10.61 -15.50
N LYS A 53 1.71 -10.89 -16.60
CA LYS A 53 1.69 -12.20 -17.28
C LYS A 53 0.26 -12.69 -17.60
N GLY A 54 -0.57 -11.79 -18.13
CA GLY A 54 -1.97 -12.09 -18.48
C GLY A 54 -2.94 -12.20 -17.31
N LYS A 55 -2.47 -12.20 -16.05
CA LYS A 55 -3.33 -12.24 -14.86
C LYS A 55 -3.59 -10.84 -14.31
N LYS A 56 -4.85 -10.55 -14.03
CA LYS A 56 -5.26 -9.34 -13.31
C LYS A 56 -4.79 -9.41 -11.86
N ARG A 57 -4.22 -8.30 -11.36
CA ARG A 57 -3.76 -8.12 -9.99
C ARG A 57 -4.17 -6.74 -9.51
N LEU A 58 -4.18 -6.56 -8.20
CA LEU A 58 -4.37 -5.24 -7.58
C LEU A 58 -3.00 -4.67 -7.23
N LYS A 59 -2.67 -3.54 -7.85
CA LYS A 59 -1.47 -2.74 -7.57
C LYS A 59 -1.82 -1.65 -6.55
N PRO A 60 -1.15 -1.60 -5.39
CA PRO A 60 -1.30 -0.49 -4.46
C PRO A 60 -0.52 0.74 -4.96
N VAL A 61 -1.15 1.91 -4.90
CA VAL A 61 -0.56 3.19 -5.32
C VAL A 61 -0.87 4.25 -4.28
N ILE A 62 0.11 5.08 -3.91
CA ILE A 62 -0.12 6.23 -3.04
C ILE A 62 -1.04 7.22 -3.74
N ALA A 63 -2.14 7.59 -3.09
CA ALA A 63 -3.16 8.46 -3.66
C ALA A 63 -2.98 9.94 -3.29
N LEU A 64 -1.99 10.26 -2.44
CA LEU A 64 -1.74 11.59 -1.90
C LEU A 64 -0.31 12.05 -2.22
N LYS A 65 -0.12 13.35 -2.47
CA LYS A 65 1.22 13.90 -2.72
C LYS A 65 1.99 14.26 -1.44
N LYS A 66 1.30 14.71 -0.38
CA LYS A 66 1.90 15.11 0.91
C LYS A 66 0.95 14.75 2.05
N ILE A 67 1.49 14.23 3.15
CA ILE A 67 0.80 14.03 4.43
C ILE A 67 1.60 14.81 5.48
N GLU A 68 0.94 15.72 6.18
CA GLU A 68 1.51 16.50 7.28
C GLU A 68 0.65 16.24 8.51
N VAL A 69 1.30 15.81 9.60
CA VAL A 69 0.62 15.43 10.84
C VAL A 69 1.19 16.29 11.95
N SER A 70 0.39 17.21 12.49
CA SER A 70 0.70 18.05 13.63
C SER A 70 -0.20 17.68 14.79
N PHE A 71 0.37 17.67 16.00
CA PHE A 71 -0.37 17.51 17.24
C PHE A 71 -0.03 18.73 18.10
N ASP A 72 -1.04 19.44 18.57
CA ASP A 72 -0.90 20.34 19.70
C ASP A 72 -1.16 19.51 20.97
N LEU A 73 -0.21 19.54 21.90
CA LEU A 73 -0.24 18.87 23.19
C LEU A 73 -0.40 19.89 24.31
#